data_AF-A0A512B0N8-F1
#
_entry.id   AF-A0A512B0N8-F1
#
_cell.length_a   1.000
_cell.length_b   1.000
_cell.length_c   1.000
_cell.angle_alpha   90.00
_cell.angle_beta   90.00
_cell.angle_gamma   90.00
#
_symmetry.space_group_name_H-M   'P 1'
#
loop_
_entity.id
_entity.type
_entity.pdbx_description
1 polymer ?
#
loop_
_entity_poly.entity_id
_entity_poly.type
_entity_poly.pdbx_seq_one_letter_code
_entity_poly.pdbx_strand_id
1 'polypeptide(L)'
;MLTIRQSTKQYQVSVSILQDWSRWYYKTRLLKYFRPNPSLLMEPTIDQLKQQLAAAQAQLAQEKLKTTALETMISVAEKQLNIEIRKKYGSKQSRS
;
A
#
# COMPACT_ATOMS: atom_id res chain seq x y z
N MET A 1 5.22 -6.55 30.36
CA MET A 1 6.31 -7.48 29.99
C MET A 1 7.34 -7.49 31.10
N LEU A 2 7.63 -8.65 31.69
CA LEU A 2 8.73 -8.76 32.65
C LEU A 2 10.05 -8.79 31.88
N THR A 3 11.06 -8.07 32.36
CA THR A 3 12.42 -8.17 31.83
C THR A 3 13.06 -9.49 32.28
N ILE A 4 14.02 -10.02 31.51
CA ILE A 4 14.71 -11.29 31.82
C ILE A 4 15.22 -11.31 33.27
N ARG A 5 15.77 -10.18 33.76
CA ARG A 5 16.28 -10.03 35.14
C ARG A 5 15.20 -10.07 36.21
N GLN A 6 13.98 -9.60 35.90
CA GLN A 6 12.84 -9.68 36.82
C GLN A 6 12.29 -11.11 36.89
N SER A 7 12.25 -11.80 35.76
CA SER A 7 11.82 -13.21 35.69
C SER A 7 12.76 -14.14 36.46
N THR A 8 14.07 -13.95 36.38
CA THR A 8 15.02 -14.77 37.16
C THR A 8 14.88 -14.55 38.66
N LYS A 9 14.55 -13.32 39.09
CA LYS A 9 14.32 -13.00 40.52
C LYS A 9 13.01 -13.62 41.05
N GLN A 10 11.95 -13.60 40.24
CA GLN A 10 10.63 -14.09 40.64
C GLN A 10 10.53 -15.62 40.63
N TYR A 11 11.14 -16.27 39.64
CA TYR A 11 11.01 -17.72 39.42
C TYR A 11 12.27 -18.52 39.81
N GLN A 12 13.32 -17.85 40.30
CA GLN A 12 14.60 -18.47 40.69
C GLN A 12 15.25 -19.33 39.58
N VAL A 13 14.99 -19.00 38.33
CA VAL A 13 15.58 -19.67 37.15
C VAL A 13 16.85 -18.93 36.74
N SER A 14 17.89 -19.67 36.35
CA SER A 14 19.12 -19.06 35.83
C SER A 14 18.88 -18.33 34.50
N VAL A 15 19.64 -17.27 34.27
CA VAL A 15 19.54 -16.46 33.04
C VAL A 15 19.86 -17.30 31.81
N SER A 16 20.82 -18.22 31.89
CA SER A 16 21.23 -19.08 30.78
C SER A 16 20.12 -20.01 30.33
N ILE A 17 19.44 -20.69 31.26
CA ILE A 17 18.31 -21.59 30.94
C ILE A 17 17.17 -20.80 30.30
N LEU A 18 16.85 -19.63 30.83
CA LEU A 18 15.79 -18.77 30.27
C LEU A 18 16.15 -18.28 28.86
N GLN A 19 17.42 -17.93 28.63
CA GLN A 19 17.92 -17.57 27.31
C GLN A 19 17.83 -18.75 26.33
N ASP A 20 18.23 -19.95 26.73
CA ASP A 20 18.15 -21.14 25.89
C ASP A 20 16.69 -21.48 25.54
N TRP A 21 15.78 -21.36 26.51
CA TRP A 21 14.35 -21.55 26.27
C TRP A 21 13.76 -20.47 25.36
N SER A 22 14.15 -19.21 25.53
CA SER A 22 13.70 -18.12 24.66
C SER A 22 14.19 -18.31 23.22
N ARG A 23 15.46 -18.74 23.04
CA ARG A 23 16.04 -19.06 21.73
C ARG A 23 15.33 -20.23 21.09
N TRP A 24 15.08 -21.30 21.85
CA TRP A 24 14.35 -22.46 21.39
C TRP A 24 12.92 -22.08 20.99
N TYR A 25 12.17 -21.39 21.85
CA TYR A 25 10.79 -20.97 21.62
C TYR A 25 10.67 -20.03 20.42
N TYR A 26 11.61 -19.10 20.28
CA TYR A 26 11.67 -18.20 19.14
C TYR A 26 11.85 -19.01 17.85
N LYS A 27 12.82 -19.94 17.83
CA LYS A 27 13.12 -20.78 16.67
C LYS A 27 11.98 -21.74 16.32
N THR A 28 11.39 -22.41 17.30
CA THR A 28 10.41 -23.47 17.05
C THR A 28 9.00 -22.95 16.85
N ARG A 29 8.61 -21.89 17.57
CA ARG A 29 7.20 -21.45 17.63
C ARG A 29 6.95 -20.07 17.06
N LEU A 30 7.88 -19.13 17.23
CA LEU A 30 7.67 -17.74 16.80
C LEU A 30 8.16 -17.45 15.38
N LEU A 31 9.20 -18.15 14.89
CA LEU A 31 9.75 -17.90 13.56
C LEU A 31 8.69 -17.93 12.45
N LYS A 32 7.65 -18.77 12.57
CA LYS A 32 6.54 -18.81 11.60
C LYS A 32 5.82 -17.46 11.44
N TYR A 33 5.71 -16.69 12.52
CA TYR A 33 4.97 -15.42 12.55
C TYR A 33 5.87 -14.20 12.34
N PHE A 34 7.16 -14.30 12.67
CA PHE A 34 8.13 -13.21 12.51
C PHE A 34 8.95 -13.29 11.23
N ARG A 35 8.91 -14.40 10.49
CA ARG A 35 9.60 -14.47 9.20
C ARG A 35 8.85 -13.55 8.21
N PRO A 36 9.51 -12.52 7.65
CA PRO A 36 8.90 -11.72 6.60
C PRO A 36 8.52 -12.64 5.43
N ASN A 37 7.34 -12.40 4.85
CA ASN A 37 6.89 -13.16 3.69
C ASN A 37 7.94 -13.01 2.57
N PRO A 38 8.51 -14.11 2.03
CA PRO A 38 9.54 -14.02 1.00
C PRO A 38 9.10 -13.25 -0.24
N SER A 39 7.79 -13.19 -0.52
CA SER A 39 7.26 -12.39 -1.63
C SER A 39 7.41 -10.87 -1.43
N LEU A 40 7.60 -10.41 -0.20
CA LEU A 40 7.86 -8.99 0.13
C LEU A 40 9.35 -8.63 0.04
N LEU A 41 10.22 -9.64 -0.05
CA LEU A 41 11.68 -9.49 -0.12
C LEU A 41 12.22 -9.75 -1.53
N MET A 42 11.40 -10.29 -2.43
CA MET A 42 11.77 -10.45 -3.84
C MET A 42 11.60 -9.13 -4.56
N GLU A 43 12.70 -8.56 -5.03
CA GLU A 43 12.64 -7.47 -6.00
C GLU A 43 12.00 -7.97 -7.30
N PRO A 44 11.06 -7.20 -7.88
CA PRO A 44 10.43 -7.59 -9.14
C PRO A 44 11.49 -7.72 -10.23
N THR A 45 11.37 -8.77 -11.04
CA THR A 45 12.28 -8.97 -12.17
C THR A 45 12.08 -7.85 -13.20
N ILE A 46 13.13 -7.49 -13.94
CA ILE A 46 13.10 -6.44 -14.99
C ILE A 46 11.94 -6.64 -15.97
N ASP A 47 11.63 -7.90 -16.32
CA ASP A 47 10.54 -8.22 -17.24
C ASP A 47 9.15 -7.95 -16.63
N GLN A 48 8.97 -8.21 -15.33
CA GLN A 48 7.74 -7.87 -14.62
C GLN A 48 7.54 -6.37 -14.54
N LEU A 49 8.61 -5.60 -14.32
CA LEU A 49 8.58 -4.14 -14.32
C LEU A 49 8.19 -3.58 -15.70
N LYS A 50 8.74 -4.13 -16.78
CA LYS A 50 8.37 -3.74 -18.16
C LYS A 50 6.90 -4.01 -18.46
N GLN A 51 6.38 -5.16 -18.03
CA GLN A 51 4.96 -5.50 -18.19
C GLN A 51 4.05 -4.53 -17.41
N GLN A 52 4.41 -4.22 -16.16
CA GLN A 52 3.67 -3.24 -15.36
C GLN A 52 3.69 -1.85 -16.00
N LEU A 53 4.83 -1.42 -16.54
CA LEU A 53 4.97 -0.15 -17.23
C LEU A 53 4.06 -0.09 -18.46
N ALA A 54 4.09 -1.13 -19.30
CA ALA A 54 3.23 -1.22 -20.49
C ALA A 54 1.73 -1.18 -20.13
N ALA A 55 1.33 -1.92 -19.09
CA ALA A 55 -0.05 -1.93 -18.61
C ALA A 55 -0.47 -0.55 -18.07
N ALA A 56 0.38 0.10 -17.29
CA ALA A 56 0.14 1.43 -16.74
C ALA A 56 0.01 2.49 -17.86
N GLN A 57 0.86 2.42 -18.88
CA GLN A 57 0.78 3.31 -20.05
C GLN A 57 -0.53 3.12 -20.83
N ALA A 58 -0.98 1.88 -21.01
CA ALA A 58 -2.24 1.58 -21.68
C ALA A 58 -3.44 2.14 -20.91
N GLN A 59 -3.47 1.97 -19.58
CA GLN A 59 -4.51 2.55 -18.72
C GLN A 59 -4.51 4.09 -18.80
N LEU A 60 -3.32 4.70 -18.77
CA LEU A 60 -3.17 6.15 -18.87
C LEU A 60 -3.70 6.67 -20.21
N ALA A 61 -3.39 5.99 -21.32
CA ALA A 61 -3.93 6.35 -22.63
C ALA A 61 -5.46 6.24 -22.68
N GLN A 62 -6.03 5.18 -22.09
CA GLN A 62 -7.48 4.99 -22.03
C GLN A 62 -8.17 6.08 -21.21
N GLU A 63 -7.63 6.44 -20.05
CA GLU A 63 -8.19 7.51 -19.22
C GLU A 63 -8.11 8.87 -19.93
N LYS A 64 -6.98 9.17 -20.60
CA LYS A 64 -6.88 10.38 -21.43
C LYS A 64 -7.94 10.43 -22.54
N LEU A 65 -8.20 9.30 -23.20
CA LEU A 65 -9.26 9.23 -24.20
C LEU A 65 -10.62 9.54 -23.57
N LYS A 66 -10.97 8.88 -22.46
CA LYS A 66 -12.23 9.13 -21.75
C LYS A 66 -12.38 10.59 -21.33
N THR A 67 -11.33 11.21 -20.80
CA THR A 67 -11.37 12.63 -20.40
C THR A 67 -11.58 13.54 -21.61
N THR A 68 -10.89 13.31 -22.72
CA THR A 68 -11.08 14.11 -23.94
C THR A 68 -12.49 13.94 -24.52
N ALA A 69 -13.03 12.72 -24.54
CA ALA A 69 -14.39 12.44 -24.97
C ALA A 69 -15.43 13.15 -24.08
N LEU A 70 -15.23 13.14 -22.75
CA LEU A 70 -16.10 13.87 -21.83
C LEU A 70 -16.03 15.38 -22.05
N GLU A 71 -14.83 15.94 -22.15
CA GLU A 71 -14.64 17.38 -22.35
C GLU A 71 -15.28 17.88 -23.65
N THR A 72 -15.14 17.08 -24.72
CA THR A 72 -15.74 17.38 -26.03
C THR A 72 -17.26 17.29 -25.98
N MET A 73 -17.83 16.24 -25.37
CA MET A 73 -19.28 16.11 -25.17
C MET A 73 -19.84 17.28 -24.36
N ILE A 74 -19.15 17.70 -23.30
CA ILE A 74 -19.54 18.88 -22.52
C ILE A 74 -19.54 20.13 -23.40
N SER A 75 -18.50 20.35 -24.21
CA SER A 75 -18.44 21.52 -25.11
C SER A 75 -19.56 21.52 -26.15
N VAL A 76 -19.91 20.36 -26.69
CA VAL A 76 -21.03 20.23 -27.64
C VAL A 76 -22.36 20.52 -26.94
N ALA A 77 -22.58 19.96 -25.75
CA ALA A 77 -23.81 20.16 -24.99
C ALA A 77 -24.01 21.63 -24.57
N GLU A 78 -22.96 22.29 -24.09
CA GLU A 78 -23.00 23.72 -23.74
C GLU A 78 -23.38 24.58 -24.94
N LYS A 79 -22.83 24.28 -26.13
CA LYS A 79 -23.14 25.00 -27.37
C LYS A 79 -24.57 24.75 -27.87
N GLN A 80 -25.06 23.52 -27.80
CA GLN A 80 -26.36 23.15 -28.37
C GLN A 80 -27.53 23.51 -27.44
N LEU A 81 -27.34 23.36 -26.13
CA LEU A 81 -28.40 23.57 -25.14
C LEU A 81 -28.35 24.95 -24.49
N ASN A 82 -27.27 25.71 -24.70
CA ASN A 82 -27.03 27.03 -24.10
C ASN A 82 -27.12 27.01 -22.56
N ILE A 83 -26.74 25.89 -21.96
CA ILE A 83 -26.66 25.68 -20.50
C ILE A 83 -25.19 25.59 -20.13
N GLU A 84 -24.76 26.34 -19.12
CA GLU A 84 -23.41 26.25 -18.56
C GLU A 84 -23.31 24.99 -17.67
N ILE A 85 -22.60 23.96 -18.14
CA ILE A 85 -22.39 22.71 -17.40
C ILE A 85 -21.09 22.79 -16.58
N ARG A 86 -20.04 23.40 -17.15
CA ARG A 86 -18.77 23.61 -16.44
C ARG A 86 -18.93 24.70 -15.38
N LYS A 87 -18.37 24.45 -14.20
CA LYS A 87 -18.26 25.47 -13.15
C LYS A 87 -17.35 26.61 -13.63
N LYS A 88 -17.77 27.87 -13.47
CA LYS A 88 -16.90 29.03 -13.79
C LYS A 88 -15.62 28.97 -12.95
N TYR A 89 -14.48 29.15 -13.61
CA TYR A 89 -13.17 29.24 -12.98
C TYR A 89 -13.21 30.32 -11.89
N GLY A 90 -12.85 29.96 -10.65
CA GLY A 90 -12.84 30.88 -9.49
C GLY A 90 -13.96 30.68 -8.46
N SER A 91 -14.93 29.80 -8.70
CA SER A 91 -15.91 29.45 -7.66
C SER A 91 -15.26 28.53 -6.61
N LYS A 92 -15.07 29.06 -5.38
CA LYS A 92 -14.48 28.35 -4.23
C LYS A 92 -15.04 26.93 -4.12
N GLN A 93 -14.16 25.95 -3.99
CA GLN A 93 -14.53 24.58 -3.65
C GLN A 93 -15.18 24.63 -2.25
N SER A 94 -16.46 24.27 -2.15
CA SER A 94 -17.10 24.10 -0.85
C SER A 94 -16.39 22.96 -0.16
N ARG A 95 -15.75 23.24 0.98
CA ARG A 95 -15.19 22.19 1.84
C ARG A 95 -16.34 21.33 2.32
N SER A 96 -16.34 20.06 1.91
CA SER A 96 -17.05 18.99 2.60
C SER A 96 -16.22 18.55 3.81
#